data_AF-A0A8C6ET86-F1
#
_entry.id   AF-A0A8C6ET86-F1
#
_cell.length_a   1.000
_cell.length_b   1.000
_cell.length_c   1.000
_cell.angle_alpha   90.00
_cell.angle_beta   90.00
_cell.angle_gamma   90.00
#
_symmetry.space_group_name_H-M   'P 1'
#
loop_
_entity.id
_entity.type
_entity.pdbx_description
1 polymer ?
#
loop_
_entity_poly.entity_id
_entity_poly.type
_entity_poly.pdbx_seq_one_letter_code
_entity_poly.pdbx_strand_id
1 'polypeptide(L)' 'MGRTSKDKRDVYYRLAKENGWRARSAFKLLQLDEEFQLFQGVTRAVDLCAAPGSWSQVLSQKIG' A
#
# COMPACT_ATOMS: atom_id res chain seq x y z
N MET A 1 -5.24 12.35 31.15
CA MET A 1 -4.34 11.90 30.06
C MET A 1 -5.03 10.75 29.34
N GLY A 2 -5.82 11.06 28.31
CA GLY A 2 -6.68 10.06 27.65
C GLY A 2 -5.84 8.97 26.98
N ARG A 3 -6.20 7.69 27.19
CA ARG A 3 -5.58 6.55 26.51
C ARG A 3 -5.54 6.84 25.01
N THR A 4 -4.37 7.16 24.46
CA THR A 4 -4.21 7.41 23.02
C THR A 4 -4.71 6.18 22.27
N SER A 5 -5.57 6.40 21.28
CA SER A 5 -6.27 5.45 20.40
C SER A 5 -5.39 4.50 19.58
N LYS A 6 -4.11 4.32 19.95
CA LYS A 6 -3.14 3.43 19.30
C LYS A 6 -3.65 2.00 19.14
N ASP A 7 -4.58 1.59 20.02
CA ASP A 7 -5.19 0.26 20.08
C ASP A 7 -6.40 0.06 19.15
N LYS A 8 -6.93 1.13 18.55
CA LYS A 8 -8.05 1.07 17.58
C LYS A 8 -7.59 1.03 16.12
N ARG A 9 -6.29 0.96 15.86
CA ARG A 9 -5.77 0.90 14.49
C ARG A 9 -5.98 -0.51 13.95
N ASP A 10 -6.53 -0.59 12.75
CA ASP A 10 -6.88 -1.86 12.13
C ASP A 10 -5.65 -2.73 11.81
N VAL A 11 -5.93 -3.98 11.45
CA VAL A 11 -4.91 -4.98 11.11
C VAL A 11 -3.97 -4.52 9.98
N TYR A 12 -4.48 -3.88 8.94
CA TYR A 12 -3.67 -3.43 7.80
C TYR A 12 -2.75 -2.25 8.14
N TYR A 13 -3.10 -1.43 9.13
CA TYR A 13 -2.17 -0.43 9.65
C TYR A 13 -0.94 -1.10 10.29
N ARG A 14 -1.15 -2.13 11.12
CA ARG A 14 -0.07 -2.87 11.77
C ARG A 14 0.77 -3.62 10.75
N LEU A 15 0.11 -4.37 9.86
CA LEU A 15 0.76 -5.07 8.76
C LEU A 15 1.56 -4.11 7.87
N ALA A 16 1.06 -2.90 7.60
CA ALA A 16 1.80 -1.91 6.81
C ALA A 16 3.13 -1.56 7.49
N LYS A 17 3.12 -1.34 8.81
CA LYS A 17 4.33 -1.03 9.56
C LYS A 17 5.29 -2.22 9.62
N GLU A 18 4.78 -3.42 9.88
CA GLU A 18 5.57 -4.65 9.94
C GLU A 18 6.24 -4.98 8.58
N ASN A 19 5.54 -4.73 7.47
CA ASN A 19 6.02 -5.00 6.12
C ASN A 19 6.72 -3.79 5.46
N GLY A 20 6.98 -2.70 6.20
CA GLY A 20 7.70 -1.53 5.67
C GLY A 20 6.92 -0.68 4.64
N TRP A 21 5.60 -0.84 4.56
CA TRP A 21 4.74 0.01 3.73
C TRP A 21 4.50 1.37 4.40
N ARG A 22 4.57 2.45 3.61
CA ARG A 22 4.35 3.82 4.10
C ARG A 22 2.92 4.04 4.60
N ALA A 23 1.94 3.34 4.03
CA ALA A 23 0.54 3.42 4.43
C ALA A 23 -0.21 2.10 4.16
N ARG A 24 -1.31 1.90 4.88
CA ARG A 24 -2.18 0.71 4.75
C ARG A 24 -2.90 0.59 3.41
N SER A 25 -2.93 1.67 2.62
CA SER A 25 -3.47 1.69 1.26
C SER A 25 -2.67 0.81 0.29
N ALA A 26 -1.41 0.44 0.59
CA ALA A 26 -0.63 -0.51 -0.22
C ALA A 26 -1.40 -1.83 -0.44
N PHE A 27 -2.03 -2.36 0.61
CA PHE A 27 -2.78 -3.61 0.54
C PHE A 27 -3.96 -3.57 -0.43
N LYS A 28 -4.60 -2.40 -0.62
CA LYS A 28 -5.68 -2.25 -1.59
C LYS A 28 -5.19 -2.51 -3.00
N LEU A 29 -4.05 -1.92 -3.37
CA LEU A 29 -3.49 -2.08 -4.71
C LEU A 29 -2.93 -3.50 -4.92
N LEU A 30 -2.32 -4.09 -3.89
CA LEU A 30 -1.86 -5.47 -3.93
C LEU A 30 -3.00 -6.47 -4.15
N GLN A 31 -4.12 -6.31 -3.44
CA GLN A 31 -5.31 -7.15 -3.60
C GLN A 31 -5.97 -6.97 -4.98
N LEU A 32 -6.04 -5.73 -5.47
CA LEU A 32 -6.54 -5.46 -6.82
C LEU A 32 -5.63 -6.11 -7.89
N ASP A 33 -4.32 -6.05 -7.73
CA ASP A 33 -3.40 -6.73 -8.65
C ASP A 33 -3.54 -8.26 -8.59
N GLU A 34 -3.74 -8.83 -7.40
CA GLU A 34 -3.99 -10.27 -7.24
C GLU A 34 -5.26 -10.72 -7.99
N GLU A 35 -6.35 -9.95 -7.89
CA GLU A 35 -7.63 -10.28 -8.53
C GLU A 35 -7.66 -9.98 -10.04
N PHE A 36 -7.12 -8.84 -10.47
CA PHE A 36 -7.29 -8.32 -11.83
C PHE A 36 -6.02 -8.40 -12.68
N GLN A 37 -4.90 -8.88 -12.13
CA GLN A 37 -3.60 -8.94 -12.81
C GLN A 37 -3.19 -7.58 -13.40
N LEU A 38 -3.44 -6.49 -12.65
CA LEU A 38 -3.31 -5.11 -13.11
C LEU A 38 -1.94 -4.77 -13.69
N PHE A 39 -0.87 -5.40 -13.17
CA PHE A 39 0.49 -5.11 -13.60
C PHE A 39 1.01 -6.03 -14.71
N GLN A 40 0.21 -7.01 -15.18
CA GLN A 40 0.65 -7.94 -16.22
C GLN A 40 0.94 -7.19 -17.53
N GLY A 41 2.20 -7.21 -17.98
CA GLY A 41 2.64 -6.53 -19.20
C GLY A 41 2.77 -5.01 -19.08
N VAL A 42 2.59 -4.44 -17.88
CA VAL A 42 2.78 -3.01 -17.65
C VAL A 42 4.27 -2.71 -17.57
N THR A 43 4.73 -1.73 -18.36
CA THR A 43 6.14 -1.28 -18.37
C THR A 43 6.33 0.13 -17.80
N ARG A 44 5.24 0.90 -17.67
CA ARG A 44 5.24 2.26 -17.12
C ARG A 44 3.94 2.51 -16.37
N ALA A 45 4.02 3.20 -15.25
CA ALA A 45 2.88 3.59 -14.44
C ALA A 45 3.05 5.02 -13.91
N VAL A 46 1.93 5.69 -13.63
CA VAL A 46 1.88 7.02 -13.01
C VAL A 46 0.98 6.93 -11.79
N ASP A 47 1.50 7.30 -10.62
CA ASP A 47 0.78 7.36 -9.35
C ASP A 47 0.39 8.82 -9.06
N LEU A 48 -0.88 9.17 -9.30
CA LEU A 48 -1.39 10.52 -9.09
C LEU A 48 -1.81 10.70 -7.64
N CYS A 49 -1.50 11.86 -7.05
CA CYS A 49 -1.73 12.16 -5.63
C CYS A 49 -1.04 11.15 -4.69
N ALA A 50 0.15 10.69 -5.09
CA ALA A 50 0.85 9.56 -4.48
C ALA A 50 1.16 9.71 -2.99
N ALA A 51 1.34 10.94 -2.47
CA ALA A 51 1.81 11.17 -1.10
C ALA A 51 1.00 10.37 -0.06
N PRO A 52 1.65 9.56 0.82
CA PRO A 52 3.10 9.46 1.08
C PRO A 52 3.89 8.49 0.18
N GLY A 53 3.25 7.82 -0.78
CA GLY A 53 3.89 7.01 -1.82
C GLY A 53 3.74 5.50 -1.61
N SER A 54 2.71 5.04 -0.87
CA SER A 54 2.52 3.61 -0.64
C SER A 54 2.19 2.82 -1.91
N TRP A 55 1.45 3.42 -2.85
CA TRP A 55 1.16 2.80 -4.14
C TRP A 55 2.39 2.84 -5.04
N SER A 56 3.12 3.95 -5.08
CA SER A 56 4.44 4.03 -5.71
C SER A 56 5.42 2.95 -5.20
N GLN A 57 5.42 2.62 -3.90
CA GLN A 57 6.22 1.49 -3.40
C GLN A 57 5.77 0.16 -4.01
N VAL A 58 4.46 -0.09 -4.11
CA VAL A 58 3.91 -1.31 -4.73
C VAL A 58 4.30 -1.38 -6.20
N LEU A 59 4.12 -0.28 -6.95
CA LEU A 59 4.52 -0.18 -8.36
C LEU A 59 6.02 -0.46 -8.54
N SER A 60 6.87 0.08 -7.67
CA SER A 60 8.31 -0.15 -7.70
C SER A 60 8.71 -1.61 -7.43
N GLN A 61 7.90 -2.38 -6.70
CA GLN A 61 8.15 -3.82 -6.46
C GLN A 61 7.56 -4.73 -7.55
N LYS A 62 6.55 -4.25 -8.28
CA LYS A 62 5.76 -5.07 -9.22
C LYS A 62 6.15 -4.86 -10.69
N ILE A 63 6.51 -3.62 -11.05
CA ILE A 63 6.86 -3.21 -12.42
C ILE A 63 8.36 -2.93 -12.56
N GLY A 64 9.00 -2.50 -11.46
CA GLY A 64 10.42 -2.14 -11.39
C GLY A 64 11.37 -3.32 -11.25
#